data_AF-A0A1V6CV02-F1
#
_entry.id   AF-A0A1V6CV02-F1
#
_cell.length_a   1.000
_cell.length_b   1.000
_cell.length_c   1.000
_cell.angle_alpha   90.00
_cell.angle_beta   90.00
_cell.angle_gamma   90.00
#
_symmetry.space_group_name_H-M   'P 1'
#
loop_
_entity.id
_entity.type
_entity.pdbx_description
1 polymer ?
#
loop_
_entity_poly.entity_id
_entity_poly.type
_entity_poly.pdbx_seq_one_letter_code
_entity_poly.pdbx_strand_id
1 'polypeptide(L)'
;MRLKLLLFLLVISGALYAQEPYRNLIFTEMRGDDTRFNYIEITNMGTKTVDLAEFEVGNYDPWSAPWYDNRIGENRRLRLPHKMLAPGQSYLICAVDDEVYNIWPMDPERYLGNRTGYLEMFAKADLQIHFESTEWGNFPAEYDSVSP
;
A
#
# COMPACT_ATOMS: atom_id res chain seq x y z
N MET A 1 34.28 -15.13 -36.74
CA MET A 1 34.55 -14.93 -35.29
C MET A 1 33.68 -13.84 -34.65
N ARG A 2 33.33 -12.77 -35.39
CA ARG A 2 32.50 -11.66 -34.88
C ARG A 2 31.12 -12.08 -34.33
N LEU A 3 30.41 -12.97 -35.02
CA LEU A 3 29.10 -13.46 -34.57
C LEU A 3 29.16 -14.27 -33.26
N LYS A 4 30.21 -15.08 -33.09
CA LYS A 4 30.42 -15.87 -31.87
C LYS A 4 30.72 -14.98 -30.66
N LEU A 5 31.46 -13.88 -30.87
CA LEU A 5 31.72 -12.88 -29.84
C LEU A 5 30.46 -12.12 -29.43
N LEU A 6 29.60 -11.79 -30.41
CA LEU A 6 28.34 -11.09 -30.17
C LEU A 6 27.37 -11.95 -29.33
N LEU A 7 27.24 -13.24 -29.69
CA LEU A 7 26.45 -14.21 -28.93
C LEU A 7 26.97 -14.38 -27.50
N PHE A 8 28.29 -14.43 -27.32
CA PHE A 8 28.92 -14.53 -26.02
C PHE A 8 28.65 -13.28 -25.14
N LEU A 9 28.75 -12.08 -25.72
CA LEU A 9 28.42 -10.83 -25.02
C LEU A 9 26.94 -10.78 -24.62
N LEU A 10 26.04 -11.27 -25.47
CA LEU A 10 24.60 -11.27 -25.22
C LEU A 10 24.22 -12.21 -24.06
N VAL A 11 24.90 -13.36 -23.94
CA VAL A 11 24.72 -14.30 -22.83
C VAL A 11 25.25 -13.74 -21.51
N ILE A 12 26.41 -13.07 -21.54
CA ILE A 12 26.99 -12.46 -20.33
C ILE A 12 26.16 -11.26 -19.87
N SER A 13 25.61 -10.47 -20.79
CA SER A 13 24.70 -9.37 -20.43
C SER A 13 23.39 -9.84 -19.82
N GLY A 14 22.88 -11.04 -20.17
CA GLY A 14 21.64 -11.57 -19.61
C GLY A 14 21.81 -12.23 -18.24
N ALA A 15 22.95 -12.90 -18.01
CA ALA A 15 23.19 -13.66 -16.77
C ALA A 15 23.45 -12.76 -15.54
N LEU A 16 23.85 -11.51 -15.74
CA LEU A 16 24.20 -10.57 -14.66
C LEU A 16 23.01 -9.77 -14.11
N TYR A 17 21.84 -9.82 -14.76
CA TYR A 17 20.64 -9.08 -14.37
C TYR A 17 19.47 -9.99 -13.98
N ALA A 18 19.75 -11.18 -13.44
CA ALA A 18 18.71 -11.89 -12.68
C ALA A 18 18.41 -11.04 -11.43
N GLN A 19 17.42 -10.14 -11.54
CA GLN A 19 16.85 -9.49 -10.37
C GLN A 19 16.42 -10.61 -9.43
N GLU A 20 17.10 -10.73 -8.29
CA GLU A 20 16.57 -11.55 -7.21
C GLU A 20 15.20 -10.97 -6.90
N PRO A 21 14.10 -11.73 -7.06
CA PRO A 21 12.79 -11.21 -6.74
C PRO A 21 12.83 -10.73 -5.29
N TYR A 22 12.39 -9.50 -5.03
CA TYR A 22 12.28 -8.99 -3.67
C TYR A 22 11.18 -9.80 -2.95
N ARG A 23 11.57 -10.88 -2.28
CA ARG A 23 10.66 -11.83 -1.61
C ARG A 23 10.36 -11.46 -0.16
N ASN A 24 10.88 -10.34 0.31
CA ASN A 24 10.98 -10.08 1.74
C ASN A 24 10.07 -8.94 2.22
N LEU A 25 9.31 -8.32 1.32
CA LEU A 25 8.27 -7.37 1.69
C LEU A 25 6.98 -8.16 1.93
N ILE A 26 6.48 -8.16 3.17
CA ILE A 26 5.29 -8.91 3.55
C ILE A 26 4.26 -7.99 4.20
N PHE A 27 2.99 -8.34 4.10
CA PHE A 27 1.96 -7.79 4.97
C PHE A 27 2.09 -8.45 6.34
N THR A 28 2.60 -7.72 7.33
CA THR A 28 2.71 -8.20 8.72
C THR A 28 1.39 -8.09 9.47
N GLU A 29 0.60 -7.07 9.15
CA GLU A 29 -0.73 -6.88 9.72
C GLU A 29 -1.68 -6.28 8.68
N MET A 30 -2.95 -6.68 8.73
CA MET A 30 -4.01 -6.11 7.92
C MET A 30 -5.31 -6.13 8.70
N ARG A 31 -6.03 -5.01 8.65
CA ARG A 31 -7.44 -4.92 9.00
C ARG A 31 -8.23 -4.46 7.78
N GLY A 32 -9.25 -5.22 7.42
CA GLY A 32 -10.01 -5.08 6.17
C GLY A 32 -11.52 -5.24 6.31
N ASP A 33 -12.04 -5.25 7.54
CA ASP A 33 -13.46 -5.53 7.85
C ASP A 33 -14.38 -4.33 7.59
N ASP A 34 -13.84 -3.10 7.61
CA ASP A 34 -14.60 -1.87 7.45
C ASP A 34 -13.72 -0.77 6.86
N THR A 35 -14.11 -0.21 5.72
CA THR A 35 -13.36 0.81 4.98
C THR A 35 -12.91 1.99 5.86
N ARG A 36 -13.68 2.32 6.90
CA ARG A 36 -13.38 3.42 7.84
C ARG A 36 -12.23 3.12 8.80
N PHE A 37 -11.89 1.86 8.95
CA PHE A 37 -10.92 1.38 9.94
C PHE A 37 -9.83 0.51 9.31
N ASN A 38 -9.72 0.55 7.97
CA ASN A 38 -8.77 -0.26 7.24
C ASN A 38 -7.35 0.24 7.42
N TYR A 39 -6.44 -0.70 7.67
CA TYR A 39 -5.02 -0.45 7.60
C TYR A 39 -4.27 -1.69 7.12
N ILE A 40 -3.09 -1.44 6.58
CA ILE A 40 -2.13 -2.46 6.21
C ILE A 40 -0.75 -2.04 6.70
N GLU A 41 -0.04 -2.98 7.32
CA GLU A 41 1.35 -2.84 7.67
C GLU A 41 2.20 -3.68 6.71
N ILE A 42 3.16 -3.04 6.06
CA ILE A 42 4.09 -3.65 5.14
C ILE A 42 5.48 -3.64 5.77
N THR A 43 6.08 -4.81 5.99
CA THR A 43 7.39 -4.90 6.66
C THR A 43 8.44 -5.51 5.75
N ASN A 44 9.62 -4.91 5.73
CA ASN A 44 10.79 -5.49 5.09
C ASN A 44 11.45 -6.53 6.03
N MET A 45 11.10 -7.79 5.85
CA MET A 45 11.69 -8.94 6.57
C MET A 45 12.99 -9.44 5.94
N GLY A 46 13.57 -8.67 5.02
CA GLY A 46 14.74 -9.04 4.25
C GLY A 46 16.05 -8.64 4.90
N THR A 47 17.12 -8.77 4.14
CA THR A 47 18.48 -8.36 4.56
C THR A 47 18.99 -7.14 3.80
N LYS A 48 18.22 -6.63 2.84
CA LYS A 48 18.57 -5.48 1.99
C LYS A 48 17.50 -4.40 2.15
N THR A 49 17.92 -3.14 2.12
CA THR A 49 16.98 -2.01 2.02
C THR A 49 16.26 -2.06 0.68
N VAL A 50 14.96 -1.75 0.69
CA VAL A 50 14.12 -1.72 -0.52
C VAL A 50 13.57 -0.30 -0.72
N ASP A 51 13.42 0.12 -1.97
CA ASP A 51 12.70 1.35 -2.30
C ASP A 51 11.22 1.01 -2.51
N LEU A 52 10.33 1.57 -1.70
CA LEU A 52 8.90 1.33 -1.83
C LEU A 52 8.34 1.80 -3.18
N ALA A 53 8.95 2.78 -3.86
CA ALA A 53 8.50 3.23 -5.17
C ALA A 53 8.54 2.13 -6.25
N GLU A 54 9.28 1.04 -6.04
CA GLU A 54 9.31 -0.10 -6.95
C GLU A 54 8.02 -0.96 -6.88
N PHE A 55 7.17 -0.76 -5.86
CA PHE A 55 6.02 -1.60 -5.56
C PHE A 55 4.67 -0.88 -5.72
N GLU A 56 3.64 -1.67 -6.01
CA GLU A 56 2.24 -1.25 -5.95
C GLU A 56 1.51 -2.10 -4.91
N VAL A 57 0.61 -1.46 -4.19
CA VAL A 57 -0.35 -2.14 -3.32
C VAL A 57 -1.74 -1.99 -3.90
N GLY A 58 -2.53 -3.06 -3.88
CA GLY A 58 -3.86 -3.01 -4.46
C GLY A 58 -4.77 -4.09 -3.92
N ASN A 59 -6.04 -4.01 -4.29
CA ASN A 59 -7.06 -4.94 -3.86
C ASN A 59 -7.46 -5.91 -4.99
N TYR A 60 -7.49 -7.20 -4.67
CA TYR A 60 -8.21 -8.19 -5.46
C TYR A 60 -9.57 -8.44 -4.80
N ASP A 61 -10.64 -8.23 -5.57
CA ASP A 61 -11.99 -8.61 -5.17
C ASP A 61 -12.28 -10.09 -5.54
N PRO A 62 -13.32 -10.72 -4.96
CA PRO A 62 -13.68 -12.11 -5.25
C PRO A 62 -14.03 -12.41 -6.72
N TRP A 63 -14.28 -11.39 -7.53
CA TRP A 63 -14.63 -11.45 -8.95
C TRP A 63 -13.41 -11.22 -9.85
N SER A 64 -12.28 -10.84 -9.26
CA SER A 64 -10.98 -10.67 -9.88
C SER A 64 -10.09 -11.86 -9.49
N ALA A 65 -9.75 -12.72 -10.45
CA ALA A 65 -8.85 -13.84 -10.19
C ALA A 65 -7.41 -13.46 -10.53
N PRO A 66 -6.42 -13.90 -9.72
CA PRO A 66 -5.00 -13.56 -9.95
C PRO A 66 -4.41 -14.15 -11.24
N TRP A 67 -5.10 -15.09 -11.90
CA TRP A 67 -4.68 -15.70 -13.17
C TRP A 67 -5.39 -15.12 -14.40
N TYR A 68 -6.17 -14.04 -14.26
CA TYR A 68 -6.73 -13.29 -15.39
C TYR A 68 -5.96 -11.98 -15.61
N ASP A 69 -5.53 -11.76 -16.85
CA ASP A 69 -4.44 -10.85 -17.25
C ASP A 69 -4.64 -9.35 -16.90
N ASN A 70 -5.88 -8.85 -16.72
CA ASN A 70 -6.13 -7.39 -16.75
C ASN A 70 -7.22 -6.88 -15.79
N ARG A 71 -7.17 -7.10 -14.46
CA ARG A 71 -8.34 -6.72 -13.61
C ARG A 71 -8.12 -6.07 -12.24
N ILE A 72 -6.91 -5.72 -11.81
CA ILE A 72 -6.84 -4.63 -10.83
C ILE A 72 -7.10 -3.36 -11.63
N GLY A 73 -8.32 -2.82 -11.54
CA GLY A 73 -8.63 -1.51 -12.12
C GLY A 73 -7.61 -0.49 -11.63
N GLU A 74 -7.22 0.46 -12.47
CA GLU A 74 -6.18 1.44 -12.09
C GLU A 74 -6.54 2.19 -10.81
N ASN A 75 -7.84 2.36 -10.55
CA ASN A 75 -8.44 2.93 -9.35
C ASN A 75 -8.48 1.98 -8.13
N ARG A 76 -7.75 0.87 -8.15
CA ARG A 76 -7.68 -0.13 -7.06
C ARG A 76 -6.25 -0.52 -6.72
N ARG A 77 -5.30 0.26 -7.19
CA ARG A 77 -3.87 0.14 -6.90
C ARG A 77 -3.31 1.51 -6.59
N LEU A 78 -2.37 1.52 -5.66
CA LEU A 78 -1.61 2.68 -5.28
C LEU A 78 -0.13 2.35 -5.47
N ARG A 79 0.55 3.21 -6.23
CA ARG A 79 2.02 3.21 -6.28
C ARG A 79 2.53 3.76 -4.96
N LEU A 80 3.37 3.00 -4.25
CA LEU A 80 3.93 3.46 -3.00
C LEU A 80 4.94 4.61 -3.24
N PRO A 81 5.14 5.50 -2.25
CA PRO A 81 6.04 6.64 -2.42
C PRO A 81 7.52 6.21 -2.41
N HIS A 82 8.39 7.09 -2.87
CA HIS A 82 9.84 6.90 -2.76
C HIS A 82 10.28 6.95 -1.30
N LYS A 83 10.43 5.77 -0.68
CA LYS A 83 10.88 5.61 0.69
C LYS A 83 11.73 4.35 0.81
N MET A 84 12.94 4.55 1.31
CA MET A 84 13.90 3.48 1.56
C MET A 84 13.54 2.77 2.87
N LEU A 85 13.04 1.54 2.77
CA LEU A 85 12.64 0.73 3.91
C LEU A 85 13.75 -0.26 4.26
N ALA A 86 14.46 -0.03 5.37
CA ALA A 86 15.55 -0.87 5.82
C ALA A 86 15.06 -2.24 6.37
N PRO A 87 15.93 -3.25 6.47
CA PRO A 87 15.61 -4.51 7.15
C PRO A 87 14.98 -4.31 8.53
N GLY A 88 13.84 -4.96 8.76
CA GLY A 88 13.07 -4.91 10.02
C GLY A 88 12.18 -3.67 10.18
N GLN A 89 12.14 -2.75 9.20
CA GLN A 89 11.25 -1.60 9.25
C GLN A 89 9.90 -1.90 8.61
N SER A 90 8.86 -1.28 9.18
CA SER A 90 7.48 -1.31 8.71
C SER A 90 7.10 0.01 8.03
N TYR A 91 6.13 -0.08 7.14
CA TYR A 91 5.44 1.04 6.52
C TYR A 91 3.94 0.84 6.69
N LEU A 92 3.29 1.74 7.41
CA LEU A 92 1.89 1.64 7.78
C LEU A 92 1.03 2.57 6.91
N ILE A 93 -0.01 2.00 6.29
CA ILE A 93 -0.98 2.73 5.47
C ILE A 93 -2.35 2.55 6.12
N CYS A 94 -3.08 3.65 6.35
CA CYS A 94 -4.44 3.59 6.87
C CYS A 94 -5.40 4.45 6.07
N ALA A 95 -6.67 4.03 6.06
CA ALA A 95 -7.77 4.84 5.58
C ALA A 95 -8.25 5.78 6.70
N VAL A 96 -8.58 7.02 6.34
CA VAL A 96 -9.03 8.05 7.26
C VAL A 96 -10.39 8.59 6.81
N ASP A 97 -11.41 8.37 7.62
CA ASP A 97 -12.74 8.97 7.44
C ASP A 97 -12.73 10.40 8.00
N ASP A 98 -12.83 11.38 7.11
CA ASP A 98 -12.79 12.80 7.48
C ASP A 98 -14.03 13.25 8.28
N GLU A 99 -15.16 12.54 8.17
CA GLU A 99 -16.38 12.90 8.92
C GLU A 99 -16.19 12.71 10.42
N VAL A 100 -15.40 11.69 10.82
CA VAL A 100 -15.04 11.48 12.22
C VAL A 100 -14.26 12.68 12.77
N TYR A 101 -13.45 13.36 11.98
CA TYR A 101 -12.76 14.58 12.43
C TYR A 101 -13.69 15.79 12.53
N ASN A 102 -14.68 15.88 11.65
CA ASN A 102 -15.53 17.07 11.52
C ASN A 102 -16.75 17.04 12.44
N ILE A 103 -17.36 15.87 12.67
CA ILE A 103 -18.63 15.73 13.42
C ILE A 103 -18.39 15.34 14.88
N TRP A 104 -17.33 14.58 15.15
CA TRP A 104 -17.04 14.12 16.53
C TRP A 104 -16.83 15.26 17.54
N PRO A 105 -16.17 16.39 17.20
CA PRO A 105 -16.09 17.53 18.12
C PRO A 105 -17.45 18.13 18.46
N MET A 106 -18.49 17.89 17.64
CA MET A 106 -19.82 18.45 17.82
C MET A 106 -20.73 17.60 18.71
N ASP A 107 -20.58 16.26 18.71
CA ASP A 107 -21.37 15.35 19.56
C ASP A 107 -20.54 14.14 20.04
N PRO A 108 -19.61 14.32 20.99
CA PRO A 108 -18.65 13.28 21.35
C PRO A 108 -19.29 12.02 21.95
N GLU A 109 -20.45 12.15 22.61
CA GLU A 109 -21.15 11.07 23.32
C GLU A 109 -21.81 10.09 22.35
N ARG A 110 -22.41 10.59 21.28
CA ARG A 110 -23.05 9.77 20.24
C ARG A 110 -22.05 8.91 19.46
N TYR A 111 -20.81 9.38 19.33
CA TYR A 111 -19.75 8.72 18.56
C TYR A 111 -18.68 8.06 19.45
N LEU A 112 -18.94 7.85 20.75
CA LEU A 112 -18.03 7.22 21.70
C LEU A 112 -17.55 5.82 21.27
N GLY A 113 -18.40 5.04 20.59
CA GLY A 113 -18.07 3.68 20.12
C GLY A 113 -16.98 3.62 19.06
N ASN A 114 -16.63 4.75 18.45
CA ASN A 114 -15.56 4.87 17.45
C ASN A 114 -14.20 5.23 18.08
N ARG A 115 -14.07 5.23 19.42
CA ARG A 115 -12.87 5.68 20.13
C ARG A 115 -11.95 4.53 20.53
N THR A 116 -10.72 4.53 20.01
CA THR A 116 -9.48 4.96 20.71
C THR A 116 -8.25 4.46 19.96
N GLY A 117 -8.29 3.24 19.44
CA GLY A 117 -7.15 2.67 18.68
C GLY A 117 -6.87 3.39 17.35
N TYR A 118 -7.84 4.11 16.79
CA TYR A 118 -7.72 4.70 15.45
C TYR A 118 -6.91 5.99 15.42
N LEU A 119 -7.09 6.90 16.37
CA LEU A 119 -6.27 8.12 16.44
C LEU A 119 -4.79 7.76 16.68
N GLU A 120 -4.55 6.73 17.50
CA GLU A 120 -3.21 6.19 17.69
C GLU A 120 -2.66 5.55 16.41
N MET A 121 -3.50 4.82 15.66
CA MET A 121 -3.12 4.25 14.36
C MET A 121 -2.81 5.35 13.34
N PHE A 122 -3.63 6.38 13.25
CA PHE A 122 -3.41 7.53 12.35
C PHE A 122 -2.10 8.25 12.68
N ALA A 123 -1.82 8.45 13.97
CA ALA A 123 -0.56 9.03 14.42
C ALA A 123 0.67 8.14 14.12
N LYS A 124 0.48 6.82 13.95
CA LYS A 124 1.53 5.87 13.58
C LYS A 124 1.65 5.69 12.07
N ALA A 125 0.62 6.00 11.30
CA ALA A 125 0.58 5.75 9.87
C ALA A 125 1.62 6.60 9.15
N ASP A 126 2.38 5.96 8.27
CA ASP A 126 3.28 6.65 7.35
C ASP A 126 2.52 7.27 6.16
N LEU A 127 1.38 6.68 5.81
CA LEU A 127 0.47 7.20 4.79
C LEU A 127 -0.98 7.14 5.26
N GLN A 128 -1.66 8.27 5.15
CA GLN A 128 -3.09 8.39 5.41
C GLN A 128 -3.82 8.64 4.10
N ILE A 129 -4.73 7.73 3.75
CA ILE A 129 -5.62 7.84 2.59
C ILE A 129 -6.94 8.40 3.10
N HIS A 130 -7.16 9.69 2.85
CA HIS A 130 -8.36 10.38 3.28
C HIS A 130 -9.53 10.09 2.35
N PHE A 131 -10.71 9.99 2.93
CA PHE A 131 -11.93 9.94 2.17
C PHE A 131 -13.08 10.69 2.86
N GLU A 132 -13.92 11.30 2.03
CA GLU A 132 -15.20 11.84 2.45
C GLU A 132 -16.14 10.68 2.79
N SER A 133 -16.77 10.74 3.97
CA SER A 133 -17.57 9.65 4.53
C SER A 133 -18.46 8.97 3.51
N THR A 134 -18.36 7.65 3.52
CA THR A 134 -19.13 6.78 2.64
C THR A 134 -20.29 6.23 3.44
N GLU A 135 -21.44 6.90 3.37
CA GLU A 135 -22.70 6.18 3.51
C GLU A 135 -22.71 5.08 2.44
N TRP A 136 -22.88 3.83 2.88
CA TRP A 136 -22.95 2.60 2.08
C TRP A 136 -23.11 2.82 0.56
N GLY A 137 -22.03 2.65 -0.21
CA GLY A 137 -22.07 2.60 -1.67
C GLY A 137 -21.43 3.75 -2.43
N ASN A 138 -20.87 4.76 -1.76
CA ASN A 138 -20.00 5.75 -2.42
C ASN A 138 -18.54 5.26 -2.43
N PHE A 139 -17.89 5.35 -3.59
CA PHE A 139 -16.45 5.12 -3.72
C PHE A 139 -15.76 6.47 -3.55
N PRO A 140 -14.73 6.58 -2.72
CA PRO A 140 -14.14 7.86 -2.44
C PRO A 140 -13.40 8.44 -3.65
N ALA A 141 -13.48 9.76 -3.82
CA ALA A 141 -12.49 10.48 -4.60
C ALA A 141 -11.23 10.53 -3.74
N GLU A 142 -10.24 9.69 -4.06
CA GLU A 142 -8.99 9.58 -3.32
C GLU A 142 -8.20 10.90 -3.44
N TYR A 143 -7.90 11.54 -2.32
CA TYR A 143 -6.93 12.64 -2.25
C TYR A 143 -5.78 12.22 -1.36
N ASP A 144 -4.57 12.21 -1.93
CA ASP A 144 -3.35 11.81 -1.26
C ASP A 144 -2.79 12.98 -0.42
N SER A 145 -2.54 12.73 0.87
CA SER A 145 -2.03 13.72 1.83
C SER A 145 -0.56 14.11 1.62
N VAL A 146 0.17 13.44 0.73
CA VAL A 146 1.56 13.78 0.38
C VAL A 146 1.74 14.67 -0.86
N SER A 147 0.66 15.20 -1.46
CA SER A 147 0.78 16.25 -2.49
C SER A 147 0.73 17.66 -1.87
N PRO A 148 1.68 18.57 -2.22
CA PRO A 148 1.70 19.96 -1.73
C PRO A 148 0.56 20.83 -2.28
#